data_AF-A0A9D5CGB1-F1
#
_entry.id   AF-A0A9D5CGB1-F1
#
_cell.length_a   1.000
_cell.length_b   1.000
_cell.length_c   1.000
_cell.angle_alpha   90.00
_cell.angle_beta   90.00
_cell.angle_gamma   90.00
#
_symmetry.space_group_name_H-M   'P 1'
#
loop_
_entity.id
_entity.type
_entity.pdbx_description
1 polymer ?
#
loop_
_entity_poly.entity_id
_entity_poly.type
_entity_poly.pdbx_seq_one_letter_code
_entity_poly.pdbx_strand_id
1 'polypeptide(L)'
;MAVSNHHATANDGAGNGSAGNHDLTLRPEYIPNFISDPSYVRILDTTLREGEQAPGASMTTEQKLAVARLLSNLCVDVIDAGFPRSSPESFNSSKAIASEVGCQPVKGA
;
A
#
# COMPACT_ATOMS: atom_id res chain seq x y z
N MET A 1 -5.75 -3.77 -2.82
CA MET A 1 -4.82 -3.40 -3.92
C MET A 1 -3.40 -3.41 -3.36
N ALA A 2 -2.46 -4.13 -3.98
CA ALA A 2 -1.06 -4.06 -3.58
C ALA A 2 -0.47 -2.70 -4.01
N VAL A 3 0.25 -2.04 -3.11
CA VAL A 3 0.93 -0.78 -3.43
C VAL A 3 2.23 -1.15 -4.13
N SER A 4 2.32 -0.94 -5.45
CA SER A 4 3.49 -1.31 -6.23
C SER A 4 4.70 -0.45 -5.84
N ASN A 5 5.88 -1.05 -5.70
CA ASN A 5 7.16 -0.33 -5.70
C ASN A 5 8.01 -0.84 -6.87
N HIS A 6 8.57 0.07 -7.67
CA HIS A 6 9.61 -0.30 -8.64
C HIS A 6 10.99 -0.14 -7.99
N HIS A 7 11.82 -1.16 -8.18
CA HIS A 7 13.22 -1.20 -7.77
C HIS A 7 14.01 -0.06 -8.46
N ALA A 8 14.55 0.88 -7.70
CA ALA A 8 15.57 1.79 -8.21
C ALA A 8 16.91 1.04 -8.17
N THR A 9 17.45 0.67 -9.34
CA THR A 9 18.78 0.05 -9.44
C THR A 9 19.85 1.09 -9.11
N ALA A 10 20.25 1.20 -7.84
CA ALA A 10 21.48 1.88 -7.47
C ALA A 10 22.62 0.86 -7.53
N ASN A 11 23.44 0.96 -8.59
CA ASN A 11 24.68 0.23 -8.73
C ASN A 11 25.75 0.93 -7.89
N ASP A 12 26.09 0.42 -6.71
CA ASP A 12 27.34 0.76 -6.02
C ASP A 12 27.85 -0.47 -5.26
N GLY A 13 28.97 -1.02 -5.74
CA GLY A 13 29.66 -2.11 -5.07
C GLY A 13 30.52 -1.62 -3.91
N ALA A 14 30.52 -2.38 -2.81
CA ALA A 14 31.66 -2.82 -2.00
C ALA A 14 31.25 -3.07 -0.54
N GLY A 15 31.71 -4.19 0.03
CA GLY A 15 32.01 -4.26 1.47
C GLY A 15 31.25 -5.31 2.30
N ASN A 16 32.02 -6.27 2.78
CA ASN A 16 31.71 -7.38 3.70
C ASN A 16 31.47 -6.89 5.15
N GLY A 17 30.48 -7.45 5.88
CA GLY A 17 30.33 -7.21 7.32
C GLY A 17 28.99 -7.61 7.92
N SER A 18 29.02 -8.61 8.80
CA SER A 18 27.90 -9.26 9.51
C SER A 18 27.24 -8.38 10.59
N ALA A 19 26.07 -7.85 10.29
CA ALA A 19 24.94 -7.58 11.21
C ALA A 19 23.73 -7.30 10.30
N GLY A 20 22.58 -7.91 10.56
CA GLY A 20 21.38 -7.82 9.73
C GLY A 20 20.84 -6.39 9.63
N ASN A 21 21.46 -5.57 8.79
CA ASN A 21 20.93 -4.29 8.36
C ASN A 21 19.78 -4.61 7.41
N HIS A 22 18.59 -4.86 7.96
CA HIS A 22 17.37 -4.77 7.17
C HIS A 22 17.27 -3.31 6.74
N ASP A 23 17.71 -3.05 5.53
CA ASP A 23 17.48 -1.77 4.88
C ASP A 23 15.97 -1.56 4.80
N LEU A 24 15.42 -0.77 5.73
CA LEU A 24 14.00 -0.44 5.80
C LEU A 24 13.51 0.27 4.53
N THR A 25 14.43 0.69 3.65
CA THR A 25 14.10 1.35 2.38
C THR A 25 13.76 0.36 1.26
N LEU A 26 14.06 -0.94 1.42
CA LEU A 26 13.79 -1.96 0.40
C LEU A 26 12.68 -2.91 0.82
N ARG A 27 11.47 -2.65 0.33
CA ARG A 27 10.37 -3.62 0.40
C ARG A 27 10.70 -4.86 -0.46
N PRO A 28 10.44 -6.08 0.05
CA PRO A 28 10.58 -7.28 -0.76
C PRO A 28 9.61 -7.26 -1.95
N GLU A 29 9.97 -7.97 -3.02
CA GLU A 29 9.08 -8.15 -4.18
C GLU A 29 7.73 -8.73 -3.75
N TYR A 30 6.64 -8.14 -4.27
CA TYR A 30 5.30 -8.64 -4.00
C TYR A 30 5.03 -9.91 -4.82
N ILE A 31 5.19 -11.06 -4.17
CA ILE A 31 4.78 -12.36 -4.69
C ILE A 31 3.54 -12.81 -3.92
N PRO A 32 2.38 -13.05 -4.59
CA PRO A 32 1.21 -13.61 -3.93
C PRO A 32 1.54 -14.94 -3.25
N ASN A 33 1.04 -15.15 -2.03
CA ASN A 33 1.24 -16.37 -1.23
C ASN A 33 2.69 -16.67 -0.81
N PHE A 34 3.62 -15.73 -0.98
CA PHE A 34 5.01 -15.91 -0.60
C PHE A 34 5.61 -14.62 -0.02
N ILE A 35 6.29 -14.70 1.11
CA ILE A 35 7.05 -13.60 1.72
C ILE A 35 8.50 -14.09 1.84
N SER A 36 9.42 -13.43 1.15
CA SER A 36 10.80 -13.87 1.01
C SER A 36 11.64 -13.68 2.27
N ASP A 37 11.42 -12.59 3.00
CA ASP A 37 12.07 -12.31 4.28
C ASP A 37 11.17 -12.80 5.44
N PRO A 38 11.58 -13.79 6.23
CA PRO A 38 10.78 -14.31 7.35
C PRO A 38 10.54 -13.27 8.47
N SER A 39 11.32 -12.19 8.51
CA SER A 39 11.15 -11.09 9.48
C SER A 39 10.20 -10.00 8.96
N TYR A 40 9.81 -10.05 7.68
CA TYR A 40 8.94 -9.05 7.08
C TYR A 40 7.46 -9.39 7.31
N VAL A 41 6.70 -8.41 7.83
CA VAL A 41 5.26 -8.52 8.02
C VAL A 41 4.56 -7.58 7.05
N ARG A 42 3.72 -8.13 6.16
CA ARG A 42 2.87 -7.32 5.27
C ARG A 42 1.72 -6.71 6.06
N ILE A 43 1.52 -5.41 5.89
CA ILE A 43 0.41 -4.66 6.48
C ILE A 43 -0.71 -4.51 5.46
N LEU A 44 -1.86 -5.11 5.78
CA LEU A 44 -3.14 -4.85 5.12
C LEU A 44 -3.89 -3.79 5.92
N ASP A 45 -4.05 -2.60 5.35
CA ASP A 45 -4.88 -1.56 5.93
C ASP A 45 -6.32 -1.66 5.39
N THR A 46 -7.29 -1.69 6.30
CA THR A 46 -8.72 -1.83 5.99
C THR A 46 -9.52 -0.57 6.30
N THR A 47 -8.87 0.58 6.53
CA THR A 47 -9.52 1.86 6.88
C THR A 47 -10.60 2.26 5.89
N LEU A 48 -10.33 2.10 4.58
CA LEU A 48 -11.25 2.51 3.51
C LEU A 48 -12.40 1.52 3.24
N ARG A 49 -12.46 0.38 3.95
CA ARG A 49 -13.53 -0.62 3.83
C ARG A 49 -14.24 -0.85 5.16
N GLU A 50 -13.52 -1.30 6.18
CA GLU A 50 -14.08 -1.59 7.50
C GLU A 50 -14.17 -0.31 8.33
N GLY A 51 -13.17 0.57 8.24
CA GLY A 51 -13.19 1.85 8.95
C GLY A 51 -14.37 2.74 8.55
N GLU A 52 -14.70 2.79 7.26
CA GLU A 52 -15.84 3.57 6.76
C GLU A 52 -17.22 3.03 7.17
N GLN A 53 -17.30 1.77 7.61
CA GLN A 53 -18.54 1.14 8.08
C GLN A 53 -18.85 1.47 9.54
N ALA A 54 -17.90 2.06 10.27
CA ALA A 54 -18.14 2.51 11.63
C ALA A 54 -19.20 3.64 11.65
N PRO A 55 -20.11 3.67 12.64
CA PRO A 55 -21.11 4.74 12.75
C PRO A 55 -20.47 6.13 12.73
N GLY A 56 -20.92 6.98 11.79
CA GLY A 56 -20.41 8.34 11.64
C GLY A 56 -19.07 8.47 10.88
N ALA A 57 -18.51 7.38 10.36
CA ALA A 57 -17.23 7.37 9.64
C ALA A 57 -17.37 7.28 8.10
N SER A 58 -18.57 7.49 7.56
CA SER A 58 -18.80 7.46 6.11
C SER A 58 -17.96 8.50 5.39
N MET A 59 -17.32 8.09 4.28
CA MET A 59 -16.41 8.94 3.52
C MET A 59 -16.91 9.18 2.10
N THR A 60 -16.79 10.42 1.62
CA THR A 60 -16.97 10.74 0.20
C THR A 60 -15.80 10.17 -0.62
N THR A 61 -15.95 10.12 -1.94
CA THR A 61 -14.86 9.68 -2.84
C THR A 61 -13.57 10.49 -2.64
N GLU A 62 -13.68 11.81 -2.45
CA GLU A 62 -12.55 12.72 -2.24
C GLU A 62 -11.84 12.44 -0.92
N GLN A 63 -12.61 12.19 0.15
CA GLN A 63 -12.06 11.81 1.45
C GLN A 63 -11.33 10.47 1.38
N LYS A 64 -11.91 9.48 0.68
CA LYS A 64 -11.26 8.19 0.47
C LYS A 64 -9.95 8.32 -0.30
N LEU A 65 -9.91 9.15 -1.35
CA LEU A 65 -8.68 9.43 -2.11
C LEU A 65 -7.61 10.09 -1.23
N ALA A 66 -7.99 11.05 -0.38
CA ALA A 66 -7.07 11.69 0.55
C ALA A 66 -6.47 10.67 1.53
N VAL A 67 -7.29 9.83 2.15
CA VAL A 67 -6.83 8.76 3.05
C VAL A 67 -5.99 7.73 2.31
N ALA A 68 -6.37 7.32 1.09
CA ALA A 68 -5.58 6.38 0.29
C ALA A 68 -4.16 6.89 0.00
N ARG A 69 -4.00 8.19 -0.29
CA ARG A 69 -2.69 8.82 -0.47
C ARG A 69 -1.88 8.83 0.83
N LEU A 70 -2.53 9.11 1.97
CA LEU A 70 -1.87 9.06 3.28
C LEU A 70 -1.39 7.64 3.62
N LEU A 71 -2.22 6.63 3.39
CA LEU A 71 -1.87 5.21 3.60
C LEU A 71 -0.71 4.77 2.70
N SER A 72 -0.72 5.22 1.44
CA SER A 72 0.40 5.00 0.51
C SER A 72 1.69 5.62 1.04
N ASN A 73 1.65 6.88 1.48
CA ASN A 73 2.80 7.58 2.06
C ASN A 73 3.26 7.00 3.40
N LEU A 74 2.36 6.38 4.17
CA LEU A 74 2.68 5.65 5.39
C LEU A 74 3.36 4.30 5.11
N CYS A 75 3.50 3.93 3.82
CA CYS A 75 4.09 2.69 3.41
C CYS A 75 3.36 1.45 3.97
N VAL A 76 2.03 1.39 3.83
CA VAL A 76 1.30 0.11 3.95
C VAL A 76 1.49 -0.75 2.69
N ASP A 77 1.51 -2.08 2.83
CA ASP A 77 1.72 -3.00 1.70
C ASP A 77 0.48 -3.12 0.81
N VAL A 78 -0.70 -3.17 1.44
CA VAL A 78 -1.97 -3.38 0.76
C VAL A 78 -3.01 -2.45 1.36
N ILE A 79 -3.74 -1.74 0.50
CA ILE A 79 -4.91 -0.95 0.88
C ILE A 79 -6.16 -1.71 0.42
N ASP A 80 -7.09 -1.99 1.34
CA ASP A 80 -8.42 -2.46 1.01
C ASP A 80 -9.32 -1.27 0.65
N ALA A 81 -9.49 -1.01 -0.64
CA ALA A 81 -10.07 0.23 -1.18
C ALA A 81 -11.61 0.31 -1.15
N GLY A 82 -12.25 -0.50 -0.31
CA GLY A 82 -13.70 -0.54 -0.14
C GLY A 82 -14.35 -1.75 -0.82
N PHE A 83 -15.67 -1.67 -1.04
CA PHE A 83 -16.46 -2.77 -1.60
C PHE A 83 -17.16 -2.35 -2.92
N PRO A 84 -16.54 -2.53 -4.10
CA PRO A 84 -17.05 -1.99 -5.38
C PRO A 84 -18.47 -2.44 -5.76
N ARG A 85 -18.95 -3.56 -5.19
CA ARG A 85 -20.26 -4.13 -5.50
C ARG A 85 -21.42 -3.45 -4.77
N SER A 86 -21.18 -2.70 -3.70
CA SER A 86 -22.27 -2.13 -2.87
C SER A 86 -23.10 -1.08 -3.60
N SER A 87 -22.47 -0.22 -4.40
CA SER A 87 -23.17 0.84 -5.15
C SER A 87 -22.31 1.36 -6.31
N PRO A 88 -22.91 2.07 -7.28
CA PRO A 88 -22.15 2.77 -8.32
C PRO A 88 -21.11 3.76 -7.75
N GLU A 89 -21.42 4.41 -6.63
CA GLU A 89 -20.50 5.31 -5.95
C GLU A 89 -19.31 4.55 -5.38
N SER A 90 -19.54 3.46 -4.65
CA SER A 90 -18.45 2.60 -4.13
C SER A 90 -17.58 2.03 -5.25
N PHE A 91 -18.17 1.67 -6.39
CA PHE A 91 -17.44 1.26 -7.58
C PHE A 91 -16.53 2.38 -8.09
N ASN A 92 -17.08 3.59 -8.27
CA ASN A 92 -16.35 4.75 -8.77
C ASN A 92 -15.21 5.15 -7.83
N SER A 93 -15.43 5.16 -6.51
CA SER A 93 -14.37 5.45 -5.53
C SER A 93 -13.25 4.42 -5.62
N SER A 94 -13.59 3.12 -5.64
CA SER A 94 -12.60 2.04 -5.71
C SER A 94 -11.77 2.13 -7.01
N LYS A 95 -12.42 2.43 -8.13
CA LYS A 95 -11.77 2.63 -9.43
C LYS A 95 -10.84 3.84 -9.42
N ALA A 96 -11.27 4.95 -8.82
CA ALA A 96 -10.46 6.16 -8.71
C ALA A 96 -9.19 5.91 -7.87
N ILE A 97 -9.35 5.30 -6.68
CA ILE A 97 -8.22 4.93 -5.82
C ILE A 97 -7.24 4.02 -6.56
N ALA A 98 -7.77 3.01 -7.26
CA ALA A 98 -6.93 2.10 -8.03
C ALA A 98 -6.15 2.80 -9.14
N SER A 99 -6.76 3.76 -9.83
CA SER A 99 -6.12 4.49 -10.93
C SER A 99 -5.09 5.52 -10.43
N GLU A 100 -5.39 6.21 -9.33
CA GLU A 100 -4.56 7.32 -8.85
C GLU A 100 -3.43 6.88 -7.91
N VAL A 101 -3.70 5.90 -7.03
CA VAL A 101 -2.80 5.59 -5.91
C VAL A 101 -1.99 4.34 -6.18
N GLY A 102 -2.61 3.20 -6.50
CA GLY A 102 -1.81 1.97 -6.56
C GLY A 102 -1.06 1.72 -7.87
N CYS A 103 -1.10 2.68 -8.81
CA CYS A 103 -0.16 2.76 -9.92
C CYS A 103 1.10 3.59 -9.59
N GLN A 104 1.12 4.31 -8.46
CA GLN A 104 2.24 5.19 -8.09
C GLN A 104 3.20 4.47 -7.14
N PRO A 105 4.47 4.29 -7.53
CA PRO A 105 5.50 3.78 -6.64
C PRO A 105 5.74 4.73 -5.47
N VAL A 106 5.68 4.22 -4.25
CA VAL A 106 6.10 4.98 -3.07
C VAL A 106 7.62 4.88 -3.02
N LYS A 107 8.31 5.98 -3.34
CA LYS A 107 9.76 6.05 -3.12
C LYS A 107 9.99 5.89 -1.61
N GLY A 108 10.84 4.94 -1.23
CA GLY A 108 11.26 4.77 0.16
C GLY A 108 11.74 6.12 0.69
N ALA A 109 11.23 6.50 1.87
CA ALA A 109 11.62 7.70 2.59
C ALA A 109 13.00 7.53 3.21
#